data_AF-A0A6B0HKI6-F1
#
_entry.id   AF-A0A6B0HKI6-F1
#
_cell.length_a   1.000
_cell.length_b   1.000
_cell.length_c   1.000
_cell.angle_alpha   90.00
_cell.angle_beta   90.00
_cell.angle_gamma   90.00
#
_symmetry.space_group_name_H-M   'P 1'
#
loop_
_entity.id
_entity.type
_entity.pdbx_description
1 polymer ?
#
loop_
_entity_poly.entity_id
_entity_poly.type
_entity_poly.pdbx_seq_one_letter_code
_entity_poly.pdbx_strand_id
1 'polypeptide(L)'
;MDISRRSVLKASGGTLAGAAVAGCLSEPDAGESGEGDDGNGSTGYAAFFALWDWAEHVGGDAMSFVNPIEAGEMGHGWEPPADIQRDIAESDVFVYLDTAEFTWAQNVATDLEADYDDVTLIDAMTGLESQLLAVDRDPEDDRDPARDHEFDPGAVDVAGFDIYDGQSGEEVAYWHGDHWHGELPEVPLEGSATVEGVFEDDEGRVLPLGDDEQFQIDARIVDGANEDVLEIESHGDHLEFHALDAGRTRVAFELLSDGELVWDTSNDNITAEVVEELSESDAPEFYDPHVWIDPIIAQDVVETIADGLAEVDPDNAETYAENAAAYNDRLDEVDRQFEDLAAEADRDVAVLAGHDSFQYIEHRYDFEIHTPVGIAPDDAETGSDISEAISIVEEHGIDTILYDPFETPDPDEDVPQMVEVLLENTDAEEYAPLSPAEGTTEEWNEQEWGWIEQMEEMNIPSLRQALGAE
;
A
#
# COMPACT_ATOMS: atom_id res chain seq x y z
N MET A 1 14.47 22.83 -41.79
CA MET A 1 14.93 22.11 -42.99
C MET A 1 16.26 21.47 -42.68
N ASP A 2 16.14 20.23 -42.20
CA ASP A 2 17.00 19.05 -42.30
C ASP A 2 18.52 19.14 -42.45
N ILE A 3 19.09 18.02 -41.97
CA ILE A 3 20.29 17.28 -42.40
C ILE A 3 21.44 17.46 -41.38
N SER A 4 21.58 16.59 -40.37
CA SER A 4 21.86 15.14 -40.37
C SER A 4 23.33 14.84 -40.06
N ARG A 5 23.48 13.92 -39.11
CA ARG A 5 24.68 13.13 -38.80
C ARG A 5 25.34 12.57 -40.08
N ARG A 6 26.67 12.71 -40.20
CA ARG A 6 27.64 11.60 -40.34
C ARG A 6 29.01 12.06 -40.89
N SER A 7 30.04 11.49 -40.26
CA SER A 7 31.36 11.14 -40.78
C SER A 7 32.40 12.26 -40.98
N VAL A 8 33.56 12.12 -40.35
CA VAL A 8 34.75 11.46 -40.96
C VAL A 8 35.86 11.32 -39.89
N LEU A 9 36.19 10.08 -39.58
CA LEU A 9 37.47 9.64 -39.00
C LEU A 9 38.65 10.06 -39.90
N LYS A 10 39.72 10.60 -39.31
CA LYS A 10 41.09 10.42 -39.82
C LYS A 10 42.12 10.50 -38.70
N ALA A 11 42.66 9.33 -38.40
CA ALA A 11 43.78 9.08 -37.51
C ALA A 11 45.14 9.48 -38.14
N SER A 12 46.04 9.96 -37.28
CA SER A 12 47.51 9.88 -37.40
C SER A 12 48.04 10.24 -36.00
N GLY A 13 48.71 9.39 -35.22
CA GLY A 13 49.63 8.32 -35.56
C GLY A 13 51.01 8.71 -35.01
N GLY A 14 51.34 8.27 -33.80
CA GLY A 14 52.63 8.54 -33.14
C GLY A 14 52.84 7.67 -31.90
N THR A 15 53.41 6.49 -32.10
CA THR A 15 53.73 5.45 -31.09
C THR A 15 55.14 5.66 -30.50
N LEU A 16 55.32 5.36 -29.20
CA LEU A 16 56.41 4.55 -28.61
C LEU A 16 56.16 4.44 -27.08
N ALA A 17 55.61 3.32 -26.60
CA ALA A 17 56.31 2.18 -25.95
C ALA A 17 56.77 2.48 -24.50
N GLY A 18 56.43 1.72 -23.45
CA GLY A 18 55.64 0.51 -23.28
C GLY A 18 55.88 -0.06 -21.87
N ALA A 19 54.90 -0.74 -21.29
CA ALA A 19 55.07 -1.83 -20.32
C ALA A 19 53.77 -2.66 -20.35
N ALA A 20 53.93 -3.98 -20.49
CA ALA A 20 52.90 -4.93 -20.81
C ALA A 20 52.52 -5.76 -19.59
N VAL A 21 51.23 -6.09 -19.45
CA VAL A 21 50.76 -7.44 -19.10
C VAL A 21 49.48 -7.70 -19.91
N ALA A 22 49.41 -8.87 -20.55
CA ALA A 22 48.29 -9.39 -21.34
C ALA A 22 47.01 -9.52 -20.47
N GLY A 23 45.79 -9.24 -20.94
CA GLY A 23 45.04 -9.91 -22.02
C GLY A 23 44.29 -11.10 -21.40
N CYS A 24 42.96 -11.08 -21.26
CA CYS A 24 41.97 -11.00 -22.34
C CYS A 24 40.74 -10.16 -21.99
N LEU A 25 40.22 -9.45 -23.00
CA LEU A 25 38.85 -8.92 -23.06
C LEU A 25 37.85 -10.04 -23.33
N SER A 26 36.72 -9.98 -22.64
CA SER A 26 35.38 -10.30 -23.15
C SER A 26 34.44 -9.21 -22.63
N GLU A 27 33.65 -8.61 -23.52
CA GLU A 27 32.55 -7.68 -23.27
C GLU A 27 31.23 -8.49 -23.11
N PRO A 28 30.12 -7.86 -22.69
CA PRO A 28 29.31 -8.23 -21.53
C PRO A 28 28.28 -9.33 -21.81
N ASP A 29 27.97 -10.10 -20.78
CA ASP A 29 26.75 -10.92 -20.69
C ASP A 29 25.99 -10.43 -19.46
N ALA A 30 24.74 -10.05 -19.69
CA ALA A 30 23.75 -9.76 -18.68
C ALA A 30 23.26 -11.09 -18.08
N GLY A 31 22.99 -11.07 -16.77
CA GLY A 31 22.44 -12.20 -16.03
C GLY A 31 23.50 -13.08 -15.39
N GLU A 32 23.73 -12.88 -14.10
CA GLU A 32 23.84 -13.95 -13.09
C GLU A 32 24.03 -13.28 -11.72
N SER A 33 22.95 -13.31 -10.93
CA SER A 33 22.90 -13.58 -9.49
C SER A 33 24.19 -13.33 -8.71
N GLY A 34 24.15 -12.34 -7.81
CA GLY A 34 25.21 -12.06 -6.85
C GLY A 34 25.68 -13.32 -6.14
N GLU A 35 26.91 -13.72 -6.43
CA GLU A 35 27.63 -14.74 -5.68
C GLU A 35 27.85 -14.23 -4.25
N GLY A 36 27.22 -14.92 -3.29
CA GLY A 36 27.24 -14.60 -1.87
C GLY A 36 28.64 -14.38 -1.29
N ASP A 37 28.73 -13.35 -0.47
CA ASP A 37 29.79 -13.21 0.51
C ASP A 37 29.60 -14.33 1.56
N ASP A 38 30.56 -15.25 1.63
CA ASP A 38 30.75 -16.17 2.78
C ASP A 38 31.23 -15.36 4.01
N GLY A 39 30.44 -14.36 4.39
CA GLY A 39 30.55 -13.57 5.61
C GLY A 39 29.62 -14.16 6.65
N ASN A 40 30.17 -14.58 7.79
CA ASN A 40 29.43 -14.93 8.99
C ASN A 40 28.84 -13.65 9.63
N GLY A 41 28.08 -12.87 8.85
CA GLY A 41 27.36 -11.67 9.27
C GLY A 41 25.89 -12.01 9.50
N SER A 42 25.25 -11.29 10.41
CA SER A 42 23.81 -11.39 10.61
C SER A 42 23.10 -10.77 9.42
N THR A 43 22.04 -11.40 8.94
CA THR A 43 21.30 -10.98 7.75
C THR A 43 19.82 -10.85 8.08
N GLY A 44 19.17 -9.82 7.55
CA GLY A 44 17.72 -9.67 7.63
C GLY A 44 17.06 -9.51 6.26
N TYR A 45 15.73 -9.59 6.25
CA TYR A 45 14.89 -9.19 5.14
C TYR A 45 13.99 -8.05 5.57
N ALA A 46 13.66 -7.17 4.64
CA ALA A 46 12.66 -6.13 4.83
C ALA A 46 11.68 -6.21 3.66
N ALA A 47 10.38 -6.10 3.94
CA ALA A 47 9.34 -6.47 2.98
C ALA A 47 9.40 -5.66 1.67
N PHE A 48 9.73 -4.38 1.72
CA PHE A 48 9.81 -3.51 0.54
C PHE A 48 10.86 -2.41 0.72
N PHE A 49 10.99 -1.52 -0.29
CA PHE A 49 12.07 -0.54 -0.37
C PHE A 49 12.21 0.36 0.85
N ALA A 50 11.14 1.00 1.35
CA ALA A 50 11.27 1.92 2.49
C ALA A 50 11.77 1.22 3.75
N LEU A 51 11.18 0.07 4.10
CA LEU A 51 11.63 -0.73 5.24
C LEU A 51 13.06 -1.23 5.06
N TRP A 52 13.44 -1.61 3.83
CA TRP A 52 14.80 -2.02 3.52
C TRP A 52 15.80 -0.88 3.71
N ASP A 53 15.50 0.31 3.18
CA ASP A 53 16.37 1.48 3.31
C ASP A 53 16.60 1.83 4.78
N TRP A 54 15.52 1.87 5.56
CA TRP A 54 15.59 2.15 7.00
C TRP A 54 16.35 1.07 7.76
N ALA A 55 16.06 -0.21 7.50
CA ALA A 55 16.75 -1.32 8.15
C ALA A 55 18.23 -1.40 7.79
N GLU A 56 18.62 -1.14 6.54
CA GLU A 56 20.03 -1.00 6.12
C GLU A 56 20.73 0.13 6.87
N HIS A 57 20.10 1.30 6.96
CA HIS A 57 20.68 2.45 7.66
C HIS A 57 20.83 2.21 9.16
N VAL A 58 19.81 1.64 9.81
CA VAL A 58 19.85 1.29 11.24
C VAL A 58 20.87 0.18 11.49
N GLY A 59 20.84 -0.88 10.69
CA GLY A 59 21.74 -2.05 10.78
C GLY A 59 23.21 -1.69 10.55
N GLY A 60 23.50 -0.80 9.60
CA GLY A 60 24.83 -0.32 9.27
C GLY A 60 25.84 -1.46 9.04
N ASP A 61 27.06 -1.31 9.57
CA ASP A 61 28.09 -2.36 9.45
C ASP A 61 27.79 -3.63 10.28
N ALA A 62 26.77 -3.62 11.14
CA ALA A 62 26.48 -4.71 12.07
C ALA A 62 25.51 -5.77 11.51
N MET A 63 24.56 -5.37 10.65
CA MET A 63 23.58 -6.26 10.03
C MET A 63 23.18 -5.69 8.65
N SER A 64 23.10 -6.57 7.66
CA SER A 64 22.65 -6.22 6.30
C SER A 64 21.27 -6.80 6.00
N PHE A 65 20.49 -6.11 5.20
CA PHE A 65 19.13 -6.44 4.79
C PHE A 65 19.01 -6.66 3.28
N VAL A 66 18.13 -7.58 2.92
CA VAL A 66 17.75 -7.85 1.54
C VAL A 66 16.37 -7.23 1.28
N ASN A 67 16.27 -6.40 0.23
CA ASN A 67 14.99 -6.06 -0.39
C ASN A 67 14.63 -7.17 -1.39
N PRO A 68 13.53 -7.91 -1.20
CA PRO A 68 13.13 -8.96 -2.12
C PRO A 68 12.50 -8.43 -3.42
N ILE A 69 12.14 -7.15 -3.46
CA ILE A 69 11.47 -6.50 -4.59
C ILE A 69 12.52 -5.86 -5.49
N GLU A 70 12.49 -6.21 -6.78
CA GLU A 70 13.49 -5.76 -7.74
C GLU A 70 13.26 -4.29 -8.15
N ALA A 71 14.30 -3.67 -8.70
CA ALA A 71 14.17 -2.31 -9.24
C ALA A 71 13.15 -2.29 -10.38
N GLY A 72 12.26 -1.30 -10.37
CA GLY A 72 11.16 -1.16 -11.31
C GLY A 72 9.85 -1.81 -10.87
N GLU A 73 9.84 -2.53 -9.75
CA GLU A 73 8.63 -3.07 -9.12
C GLU A 73 8.24 -2.26 -7.88
N MET A 74 6.95 -2.26 -7.55
CA MET A 74 6.41 -1.61 -6.34
C MET A 74 6.14 -2.62 -5.21
N GLY A 75 6.08 -2.11 -3.98
CA GLY A 75 5.98 -2.89 -2.75
C GLY A 75 4.63 -3.56 -2.56
N HIS A 76 3.57 -2.75 -2.68
CA HIS A 76 2.19 -3.17 -2.54
C HIS A 76 1.72 -3.91 -3.80
N GLY A 77 0.93 -4.98 -3.65
CA GLY A 77 0.45 -5.80 -4.76
C GLY A 77 1.50 -6.76 -5.36
N TRP A 78 2.73 -6.77 -4.83
CA TRP A 78 3.78 -7.68 -5.26
C TRP A 78 3.50 -9.13 -4.85
N GLU A 79 3.67 -10.07 -5.79
CA GLU A 79 3.51 -11.50 -5.53
C GLU A 79 4.86 -12.17 -5.23
N PRO A 80 5.05 -12.77 -4.05
CA PRO A 80 6.32 -13.39 -3.72
C PRO A 80 6.63 -14.65 -4.53
N PRO A 81 7.92 -14.90 -4.83
CA PRO A 81 8.34 -16.18 -5.37
C PRO A 81 8.18 -17.28 -4.30
N ALA A 82 7.94 -18.51 -4.75
CA ALA A 82 7.58 -19.63 -3.88
C ALA A 82 8.65 -20.04 -2.84
N ASP A 83 9.89 -19.57 -3.01
CA ASP A 83 11.02 -19.81 -2.12
C ASP A 83 11.26 -18.68 -1.10
N ILE A 84 10.59 -17.53 -1.20
CA ILE A 84 10.89 -16.37 -0.34
C ILE A 84 10.79 -16.68 1.15
N GLN A 85 9.77 -17.43 1.56
CA GLN A 85 9.53 -17.77 2.96
C GLN A 85 10.70 -18.57 3.53
N ARG A 86 11.26 -19.48 2.72
CA ARG A 86 12.42 -20.26 3.12
C ARG A 86 13.66 -19.39 3.22
N ASP A 87 13.83 -18.45 2.31
CA ASP A 87 15.00 -17.58 2.30
C ASP A 87 14.96 -16.61 3.50
N ILE A 88 13.78 -16.06 3.81
CA ILE A 88 13.55 -15.28 5.03
C ILE A 88 13.77 -16.15 6.29
N ALA A 89 13.31 -17.40 6.29
CA ALA A 89 13.54 -18.33 7.39
C ALA A 89 15.02 -18.68 7.65
N GLU A 90 15.90 -18.46 6.66
CA GLU A 90 17.35 -18.65 6.79
C GLU A 90 18.06 -17.38 7.32
N SER A 91 17.34 -16.27 7.49
CA SER A 91 17.81 -14.98 8.04
C SER A 91 17.59 -14.87 9.55
N ASP A 92 18.12 -13.83 10.20
CA ASP A 92 17.95 -13.57 11.63
C ASP A 92 16.74 -12.67 11.94
N VAL A 93 16.35 -11.80 10.99
CA VAL A 93 15.34 -10.75 11.17
C VAL A 93 14.46 -10.62 9.93
N PHE A 94 13.16 -10.47 10.11
CA PHE A 94 12.23 -10.05 9.07
C PHE A 94 11.45 -8.80 9.52
N VAL A 95 11.60 -7.70 8.78
CA VAL A 95 10.88 -6.44 9.00
C VAL A 95 9.72 -6.34 8.02
N TYR A 96 8.50 -6.16 8.50
CA TYR A 96 7.28 -6.10 7.69
C TYR A 96 6.29 -5.07 8.23
N LEU A 97 5.23 -4.79 7.46
CA LEU A 97 4.06 -4.02 7.90
C LEU A 97 2.88 -4.95 8.12
N ASP A 98 2.20 -4.83 9.25
CA ASP A 98 0.96 -5.55 9.53
C ASP A 98 -0.26 -4.83 8.94
N THR A 99 -0.31 -4.74 7.61
CA THR A 99 -1.37 -4.05 6.84
C THR A 99 -1.78 -4.88 5.63
N ALA A 100 -3.08 -4.91 5.30
CA ALA A 100 -3.68 -5.82 4.32
C ALA A 100 -3.02 -5.75 2.94
N GLU A 101 -2.51 -4.59 2.60
CA GLU A 101 -1.80 -4.22 1.38
C GLU A 101 -0.48 -4.97 1.21
N PHE A 102 0.10 -5.44 2.31
CA PHE A 102 1.28 -6.31 2.34
C PHE A 102 0.91 -7.71 2.87
N THR A 103 -0.26 -8.24 2.49
CA THR A 103 -0.76 -9.58 2.90
C THR A 103 0.28 -10.68 2.70
N TRP A 104 1.08 -10.62 1.64
CA TRP A 104 2.13 -11.62 1.41
C TRP A 104 3.16 -11.66 2.55
N ALA A 105 3.54 -10.49 3.07
CA ALA A 105 4.52 -10.36 4.14
C ALA A 105 3.93 -10.81 5.47
N GLN A 106 2.67 -10.47 5.74
CA GLN A 106 1.93 -10.96 6.92
C GLN A 106 1.78 -12.48 6.92
N ASN A 107 1.43 -13.08 5.78
CA ASN A 107 1.33 -14.53 5.64
C ASN A 107 2.68 -15.21 5.93
N VAL A 108 3.77 -14.64 5.39
CA VAL A 108 5.12 -15.12 5.67
C VAL A 108 5.44 -14.97 7.16
N ALA A 109 5.18 -13.82 7.78
CA ALA A 109 5.43 -13.58 9.20
C ALA A 109 4.65 -14.57 10.08
N THR A 110 3.36 -14.77 9.80
CA THR A 110 2.50 -15.72 10.51
C THR A 110 3.03 -17.15 10.43
N ASP A 111 3.40 -17.60 9.22
CA ASP A 111 3.94 -18.94 9.05
C ASP A 111 5.32 -19.08 9.70
N LEU A 112 6.16 -18.03 9.65
CA LEU A 112 7.45 -18.02 10.34
C LEU A 112 7.29 -18.14 11.85
N GLU A 113 6.36 -17.39 12.45
CA GLU A 113 6.05 -17.48 13.88
C GLU A 113 5.57 -18.89 14.27
N ALA A 114 4.79 -19.54 13.40
CA ALA A 114 4.25 -20.86 13.65
C ALA A 114 5.29 -21.99 13.52
N ASP A 115 6.17 -21.90 12.51
CA ASP A 115 7.01 -23.01 12.08
C ASP A 115 8.52 -22.84 12.39
N TYR A 116 8.96 -21.63 12.79
CA TYR A 116 10.37 -21.30 12.99
C TYR A 116 10.62 -20.58 14.33
N ASP A 117 11.64 -21.02 15.07
CA ASP A 117 12.02 -20.43 16.37
C ASP A 117 13.18 -19.42 16.27
N ASP A 118 13.83 -19.32 15.10
CA ASP A 118 15.15 -18.69 14.94
C ASP A 118 15.11 -17.32 14.23
N VAL A 119 13.97 -16.91 13.66
CA VAL A 119 13.80 -15.60 12.99
C VAL A 119 13.02 -14.66 13.91
N THR A 120 13.52 -13.44 14.07
CA THR A 120 12.79 -12.39 14.80
C THR A 120 11.95 -11.57 13.83
N LEU A 121 10.67 -11.43 14.14
CA LEU A 121 9.71 -10.66 13.38
C LEU A 121 9.61 -9.26 13.98
N ILE A 122 9.76 -8.23 13.15
CA ILE A 122 9.60 -6.82 13.52
C ILE A 122 8.44 -6.29 12.68
N ASP A 123 7.29 -6.12 13.32
CA ASP A 123 6.20 -5.34 12.75
C ASP A 123 6.53 -3.85 12.92
N ALA A 124 6.76 -3.18 11.79
CA ALA A 124 7.07 -1.75 11.75
C ALA A 124 5.87 -0.86 12.10
N MET A 125 4.64 -1.40 12.14
CA MET A 125 3.44 -0.65 12.50
C MET A 125 3.14 -0.64 14.00
N THR A 126 3.87 -1.43 14.79
CA THR A 126 3.67 -1.51 16.24
C THR A 126 3.75 -0.12 16.89
N GLY A 127 2.66 0.31 17.53
CA GLY A 127 2.59 1.59 18.25
C GLY A 127 2.13 2.79 17.39
N LEU A 128 1.76 2.58 16.13
CA LEU A 128 1.29 3.63 15.22
C LEU A 128 -0.23 3.84 15.25
N GLU A 129 -0.99 3.10 16.07
CA GLU A 129 -2.45 2.98 15.98
C GLU A 129 -3.16 4.34 16.03
N SER A 130 -2.67 5.26 16.87
CA SER A 130 -3.25 6.60 17.03
C SER A 130 -2.90 7.60 15.91
N GLN A 131 -2.04 7.21 14.97
CA GLN A 131 -1.55 8.04 13.86
C GLN A 131 -2.15 7.62 12.52
N LEU A 132 -2.82 6.46 12.45
CA LEU A 132 -3.42 5.94 11.23
C LEU A 132 -4.58 6.82 10.76
N LEU A 133 -4.58 7.15 9.48
CA LEU A 133 -5.67 7.89 8.84
C LEU A 133 -6.73 6.89 8.38
N ALA A 134 -7.99 7.12 8.76
CA ALA A 134 -9.10 6.33 8.25
C ALA A 134 -9.22 6.51 6.73
N VAL A 135 -9.59 5.46 6.00
CA VAL A 135 -9.95 5.60 4.59
C VAL A 135 -11.22 6.46 4.49
N ASP A 136 -11.08 7.68 3.97
CA ASP A 136 -12.20 8.59 3.70
C ASP A 136 -12.99 8.11 2.46
N ARG A 137 -13.76 7.01 2.57
CA ARG A 137 -14.94 6.79 1.70
C ARG A 137 -16.11 7.51 2.36
N ASP A 138 -16.78 8.43 1.67
CA ASP A 138 -18.00 9.07 2.17
C ASP A 138 -19.11 8.01 2.27
N PRO A 139 -19.43 7.47 3.46
CA PRO A 139 -20.35 6.34 3.58
C PRO A 139 -21.79 6.74 3.24
N GLU A 140 -22.08 8.05 3.11
CA GLU A 140 -23.41 8.52 2.79
C GLU A 140 -23.74 8.44 1.29
N ASP A 141 -22.75 8.48 0.37
CA ASP A 141 -22.99 8.43 -1.08
C ASP A 141 -23.13 6.98 -1.62
N ASP A 142 -22.36 6.04 -1.06
CA ASP A 142 -22.36 4.61 -1.46
C ASP A 142 -23.55 3.80 -0.91
N ARG A 143 -24.42 4.42 -0.11
CA ARG A 143 -25.59 3.75 0.50
C ARG A 143 -26.91 3.99 -0.22
N ASP A 144 -27.02 4.91 -1.20
CA ASP A 144 -28.33 5.17 -1.83
C ASP A 144 -28.70 4.07 -2.85
N PRO A 145 -29.64 3.17 -2.53
CA PRO A 145 -29.94 2.04 -3.39
C PRO A 145 -30.65 2.50 -4.66
N ALA A 146 -30.33 1.87 -5.79
CA ALA A 146 -30.92 2.16 -7.09
C ALA A 146 -32.37 1.63 -7.20
N ARG A 147 -33.28 2.08 -6.32
CA ARG A 147 -34.69 1.65 -6.23
C ARG A 147 -35.52 1.96 -7.48
N ASP A 148 -35.07 2.88 -8.32
CA ASP A 148 -35.71 3.19 -9.60
C ASP A 148 -35.29 2.22 -10.72
N HIS A 149 -34.32 1.32 -10.47
CA HIS A 149 -33.87 0.27 -11.38
C HIS A 149 -34.61 -1.05 -11.12
N GLU A 150 -34.82 -1.85 -12.17
CA GLU A 150 -35.46 -3.17 -12.08
C GLU A 150 -34.38 -4.24 -12.33
N PHE A 151 -33.88 -4.87 -11.27
CA PHE A 151 -32.83 -5.89 -11.35
C PHE A 151 -33.39 -7.25 -11.77
N ASP A 152 -32.64 -8.00 -12.60
CA ASP A 152 -32.91 -9.42 -12.91
C ASP A 152 -32.05 -10.31 -12.00
N PRO A 153 -32.61 -10.96 -10.96
CA PRO A 153 -31.82 -11.74 -10.00
C PRO A 153 -31.01 -12.87 -10.63
N GLY A 154 -31.39 -13.36 -11.82
CA GLY A 154 -30.64 -14.41 -12.52
C GLY A 154 -29.44 -13.89 -13.32
N ALA A 155 -29.24 -12.58 -13.34
CA ALA A 155 -28.19 -11.90 -14.11
C ALA A 155 -27.48 -10.78 -13.30
N VAL A 156 -27.76 -10.67 -12.00
CA VAL A 156 -26.98 -9.81 -11.10
C VAL A 156 -25.58 -10.41 -11.00
N ASP A 157 -24.59 -9.57 -11.31
CA ASP A 157 -23.18 -9.86 -11.06
C ASP A 157 -22.75 -8.89 -9.96
N VAL A 158 -22.39 -9.42 -8.79
CA VAL A 158 -21.94 -8.59 -7.65
C VAL A 158 -20.48 -8.26 -7.90
N ALA A 159 -20.19 -6.98 -8.11
CA ALA A 159 -18.82 -6.50 -8.29
C ALA A 159 -18.17 -6.16 -6.95
N GLY A 160 -18.93 -5.52 -6.05
CA GLY A 160 -18.49 -5.15 -4.71
C GLY A 160 -19.53 -5.51 -3.64
N PHE A 161 -19.06 -5.80 -2.44
CA PHE A 161 -19.91 -6.01 -1.27
C PHE A 161 -19.25 -5.47 0.00
N ASP A 162 -19.79 -4.38 0.54
CA ASP A 162 -19.26 -3.70 1.71
C ASP A 162 -20.06 -4.08 2.96
N ILE A 163 -19.38 -4.11 4.09
CA ILE A 163 -19.90 -4.42 5.41
C ILE A 163 -19.61 -3.23 6.30
N TYR A 164 -20.63 -2.78 7.01
CA TYR A 164 -20.53 -1.70 7.98
C TYR A 164 -20.86 -2.21 9.38
N ASP A 165 -20.17 -1.71 10.40
CA ASP A 165 -20.58 -1.93 11.78
C ASP A 165 -21.86 -1.16 12.08
N GLY A 166 -22.86 -1.85 12.61
CA GLY A 166 -24.17 -1.30 12.90
C GLY A 166 -24.19 -0.35 14.11
N GLN A 167 -23.11 -0.26 14.90
CA GLN A 167 -23.02 0.68 16.02
C GLN A 167 -22.33 1.98 15.64
N SER A 168 -21.16 1.92 15.00
CA SER A 168 -20.38 3.08 14.56
C SER A 168 -20.90 3.64 13.23
N GLY A 169 -21.40 2.77 12.35
CA GLY A 169 -21.74 3.11 10.96
C GLY A 169 -20.53 3.14 10.03
N GLU A 170 -19.36 2.77 10.52
CA GLU A 170 -18.10 2.71 9.77
C GLU A 170 -18.06 1.44 8.93
N GLU A 171 -17.40 1.51 7.77
CA GLU A 171 -17.09 0.32 6.97
C GLU A 171 -16.05 -0.51 7.73
N VAL A 172 -16.22 -1.84 7.76
CA VAL A 172 -15.38 -2.75 8.58
C VAL A 172 -14.81 -3.91 7.76
N ALA A 173 -15.52 -4.33 6.71
CA ALA A 173 -15.00 -5.27 5.73
C ALA A 173 -15.58 -4.96 4.35
N TYR A 174 -14.88 -5.28 3.28
CA TYR A 174 -15.48 -5.31 1.94
C TYR A 174 -14.93 -6.47 1.12
N TRP A 175 -15.72 -6.90 0.14
CA TRP A 175 -15.38 -7.96 -0.79
C TRP A 175 -15.39 -7.38 -2.20
N HIS A 176 -14.29 -7.54 -2.92
CA HIS A 176 -14.19 -7.13 -4.32
C HIS A 176 -13.42 -8.18 -5.12
N GLY A 177 -13.89 -8.45 -6.35
CA GLY A 177 -13.29 -9.44 -7.26
C GLY A 177 -13.41 -10.87 -6.77
N ASP A 178 -12.51 -11.28 -5.86
CA ASP A 178 -12.42 -12.63 -5.31
C ASP A 178 -11.78 -12.74 -3.91
N HIS A 179 -11.58 -11.62 -3.20
CA HIS A 179 -11.02 -11.61 -1.85
C HIS A 179 -11.72 -10.59 -0.91
N TRP A 180 -11.52 -10.77 0.39
CA TRP A 180 -11.94 -9.84 1.44
C TRP A 180 -10.84 -8.87 1.82
N HIS A 181 -11.24 -7.65 2.17
CA HIS A 181 -10.47 -6.68 2.92
C HIS A 181 -11.17 -6.38 4.25
N GLY A 182 -10.38 -6.00 5.25
CA GLY A 182 -10.86 -5.68 6.60
C GLY A 182 -11.25 -6.91 7.43
N GLU A 183 -11.83 -6.65 8.59
CA GLU A 183 -12.23 -7.67 9.55
C GLU A 183 -13.68 -7.43 10.01
N LEU A 184 -14.37 -8.52 10.35
CA LEU A 184 -15.68 -8.36 10.99
C LEU A 184 -15.51 -7.82 12.41
N PRO A 185 -16.44 -6.97 12.90
CA PRO A 185 -16.33 -6.40 14.23
C PRO A 185 -16.29 -7.51 15.29
N GLU A 186 -15.42 -7.34 16.28
CA GLU A 186 -15.28 -8.28 17.38
C GLU A 186 -16.62 -8.46 18.12
N VAL A 187 -17.04 -9.70 18.30
CA VAL A 187 -18.28 -10.01 19.03
C VAL A 187 -17.96 -10.24 20.50
N PRO A 188 -18.47 -9.43 21.44
CA PRO A 188 -18.18 -9.65 22.85
C PRO A 188 -18.89 -10.92 23.36
N LEU A 189 -18.21 -11.75 24.16
CA LEU A 189 -18.72 -13.03 24.67
C LEU A 189 -20.06 -12.91 25.42
N GLU A 190 -20.29 -11.75 26.06
CA GLU A 190 -21.57 -11.41 26.71
C GLU A 190 -22.40 -10.37 25.91
N GLY A 191 -22.39 -10.43 24.58
CA GLY A 191 -23.15 -9.51 23.73
C GLY A 191 -23.36 -9.98 22.29
N SER A 192 -23.66 -9.00 21.44
CA SER A 192 -23.84 -9.16 20.00
C SER A 192 -23.18 -8.01 19.25
N ALA A 193 -22.80 -8.26 18.00
CA ALA A 193 -22.42 -7.24 17.03
C ALA A 193 -23.48 -7.19 15.92
N THR A 194 -23.66 -6.03 15.30
CA THR A 194 -24.57 -5.87 14.16
C THR A 194 -23.74 -5.46 12.97
N VAL A 195 -23.99 -6.07 11.82
CA VAL A 195 -23.34 -5.67 10.57
C VAL A 195 -24.38 -5.36 9.51
N GLU A 196 -24.21 -4.27 8.79
CA GLU A 196 -25.03 -3.86 7.66
C GLU A 196 -24.29 -4.17 6.36
N GLY A 197 -25.00 -4.61 5.31
CA GLY A 197 -24.38 -4.96 4.04
C GLY A 197 -24.81 -4.05 2.89
N VAL A 198 -23.88 -3.71 2.01
CA VAL A 198 -24.14 -2.93 0.79
C VAL A 198 -23.58 -3.69 -0.41
N PHE A 199 -24.45 -4.14 -1.32
CA PHE A 199 -24.02 -4.86 -2.52
C PHE A 199 -24.06 -3.93 -3.71
N GLU A 200 -23.02 -4.00 -4.54
CA GLU A 200 -22.92 -3.26 -5.79
C GLU A 200 -22.82 -4.22 -6.98
N ASP A 201 -23.49 -3.89 -8.09
CA ASP A 201 -23.35 -4.62 -9.35
C ASP A 201 -22.21 -4.12 -10.25
N ASP A 202 -21.94 -4.82 -11.35
CA ASP A 202 -20.87 -4.48 -12.31
C ASP A 202 -21.03 -3.13 -13.02
N GLU A 203 -22.16 -2.44 -12.83
CA GLU A 203 -22.41 -1.10 -13.37
C GLU A 203 -22.37 0.00 -12.28
N GLY A 204 -21.93 -0.32 -11.06
CA GLY A 204 -21.81 0.64 -9.97
C GLY A 204 -23.16 0.96 -9.28
N ARG A 205 -24.12 0.02 -9.33
CA ARG A 205 -25.47 0.26 -8.74
C ARG A 205 -25.63 -0.49 -7.44
N VAL A 206 -25.97 0.24 -6.40
CA VAL A 206 -26.30 -0.32 -5.08
C VAL A 206 -27.64 -1.05 -5.09
N LEU A 207 -27.63 -2.32 -4.66
CA LEU A 207 -28.81 -3.17 -4.59
C LEU A 207 -29.71 -2.79 -3.42
N PRO A 208 -31.04 -2.69 -3.61
CA PRO A 208 -31.96 -2.44 -2.52
C PRO A 208 -32.15 -3.68 -1.64
N LEU A 209 -31.61 -3.63 -0.41
CA LEU A 209 -31.81 -4.65 0.61
C LEU A 209 -32.95 -4.30 1.59
N GLY A 210 -33.62 -5.33 2.09
CA GLY A 210 -34.56 -5.20 3.21
C GLY A 210 -35.69 -6.22 3.19
N ASP A 211 -36.46 -6.26 4.28
CA ASP A 211 -37.60 -7.18 4.44
C ASP A 211 -38.68 -7.04 3.34
N ASP A 212 -38.86 -5.82 2.83
CA ASP A 212 -39.85 -5.46 1.80
C ASP A 212 -39.21 -5.18 0.42
N GLU A 213 -37.89 -5.37 0.29
CA GLU A 213 -37.14 -5.15 -0.95
C GLU A 213 -36.90 -6.47 -1.72
N GLN A 214 -36.36 -6.36 -2.93
CA GLN A 214 -36.10 -7.52 -3.80
C GLN A 214 -34.99 -8.43 -3.26
N PHE A 215 -33.99 -7.85 -2.61
CA PHE A 215 -32.82 -8.53 -2.12
C PHE A 215 -32.73 -8.50 -0.60
N GLN A 216 -32.08 -9.52 -0.04
CA GLN A 216 -31.82 -9.63 1.39
C GLN A 216 -30.40 -10.15 1.61
N ILE A 217 -29.75 -9.64 2.65
CA ILE A 217 -28.48 -10.19 3.14
C ILE A 217 -28.76 -11.37 4.07
N ASP A 218 -27.99 -12.44 3.92
CA ASP A 218 -27.91 -13.54 4.87
C ASP A 218 -26.44 -13.93 5.07
N ALA A 219 -26.14 -14.73 6.09
CA ALA A 219 -24.83 -15.33 6.22
C ALA A 219 -24.87 -16.66 6.97
N ARG A 220 -23.91 -17.53 6.68
CA ARG A 220 -23.79 -18.85 7.31
C ARG A 220 -22.36 -19.14 7.74
N ILE A 221 -22.24 -19.94 8.80
CA ILE A 221 -20.97 -20.56 9.14
C ILE A 221 -20.61 -21.58 8.08
N VAL A 222 -19.39 -21.51 7.55
CA VAL A 222 -18.93 -22.39 6.46
C VAL A 222 -18.78 -23.82 6.95
N ASP A 223 -19.11 -24.79 6.08
CA ASP A 223 -18.96 -26.22 6.37
C ASP A 223 -17.55 -26.55 6.90
N GLY A 224 -17.48 -27.09 8.12
CA GLY A 224 -16.23 -27.49 8.76
C GLY A 224 -15.51 -26.38 9.55
N ALA A 225 -16.07 -25.18 9.63
CA ALA A 225 -15.68 -24.17 10.61
C ALA A 225 -16.30 -24.46 12.01
N ASN A 226 -15.96 -23.64 13.00
CA ASN A 226 -16.40 -23.85 14.37
C ASN A 226 -17.81 -23.29 14.59
N GLU A 227 -18.83 -24.15 14.56
CA GLU A 227 -20.23 -23.78 14.77
C GLU A 227 -20.57 -23.44 16.23
N ASP A 228 -19.68 -23.75 17.19
CA ASP A 228 -19.94 -23.54 18.62
C ASP A 228 -19.58 -22.11 19.09
N VAL A 229 -19.07 -21.25 18.19
CA VAL A 229 -18.55 -19.90 18.51
C VAL A 229 -19.61 -18.83 18.32
N LEU A 230 -20.38 -18.88 17.23
CA LEU A 230 -21.23 -17.77 16.79
C LEU A 230 -22.61 -18.27 16.33
N GLU A 231 -23.66 -17.49 16.60
CA GLU A 231 -24.99 -17.63 15.99
C GLU A 231 -25.28 -16.37 15.15
N ILE A 232 -25.80 -16.54 13.94
CA ILE A 232 -26.09 -15.45 12.99
C ILE A 232 -27.60 -15.36 12.79
N GLU A 233 -28.17 -14.18 12.96
CA GLU A 233 -29.57 -13.87 12.66
C GLU A 233 -29.64 -12.81 11.54
N SER A 234 -30.41 -13.08 10.47
CA SER A 234 -30.63 -12.13 9.36
C SER A 234 -31.92 -11.31 9.53
N HIS A 235 -31.82 -10.02 9.19
CA HIS A 235 -32.89 -9.03 9.28
C HIS A 235 -33.10 -8.25 7.97
N GLY A 236 -32.93 -8.91 6.83
CA GLY A 236 -33.22 -8.34 5.51
C GLY A 236 -32.13 -7.42 4.98
N ASP A 237 -31.76 -6.35 5.69
CA ASP A 237 -30.70 -5.40 5.32
C ASP A 237 -29.47 -5.46 6.24
N HIS A 238 -29.55 -6.18 7.35
CA HIS A 238 -28.45 -6.36 8.31
C HIS A 238 -28.46 -7.76 8.93
N LEU A 239 -27.35 -8.09 9.58
CA LEU A 239 -27.17 -9.32 10.35
C LEU A 239 -26.84 -8.98 11.80
N GLU A 240 -27.30 -9.84 12.73
CA GLU A 240 -26.90 -9.81 14.13
C GLU A 240 -26.07 -11.05 14.45
N PHE A 241 -24.87 -10.83 14.97
CA PHE A 241 -23.92 -11.85 15.38
C PHE A 241 -23.98 -12.02 16.90
N HIS A 242 -24.36 -13.20 17.37
CA HIS A 242 -24.51 -13.52 18.79
C HIS A 242 -23.40 -14.47 19.24
N ALA A 243 -22.67 -14.09 20.28
CA ALA A 243 -21.63 -14.93 20.86
C ALA A 243 -22.20 -16.19 21.53
N LEU A 244 -21.57 -17.35 21.27
CA LEU A 244 -21.86 -18.63 21.92
C LEU A 244 -20.69 -19.10 22.81
N ASP A 245 -19.46 -19.00 22.31
CA ASP A 245 -18.21 -19.30 23.03
C ASP A 245 -17.06 -18.49 22.43
N ALA A 246 -16.01 -18.25 23.22
CA ALA A 246 -14.87 -17.46 22.76
C ALA A 246 -14.04 -18.23 21.71
N GLY A 247 -13.59 -17.53 20.68
CA GLY A 247 -12.77 -18.08 19.60
C GLY A 247 -13.18 -17.57 18.23
N ARG A 248 -12.60 -18.17 17.19
CA ARG A 248 -12.76 -17.75 15.79
C ARG A 248 -13.59 -18.77 15.01
N THR A 249 -14.40 -18.29 14.06
CA THR A 249 -15.11 -19.09 13.08
C THR A 249 -15.06 -18.43 11.70
N ARG A 250 -15.58 -19.09 10.66
CA ARG A 250 -15.57 -18.58 9.28
C ARG A 250 -16.98 -18.44 8.75
N VAL A 251 -17.27 -17.28 8.19
CA VAL A 251 -18.59 -16.84 7.75
C VAL A 251 -18.57 -16.61 6.24
N ALA A 252 -19.59 -17.11 5.55
CA ALA A 252 -19.87 -16.76 4.16
C ALA A 252 -21.18 -15.96 4.12
N PHE A 253 -21.13 -14.81 3.45
CA PHE A 253 -22.26 -13.94 3.21
C PHE A 253 -23.00 -14.40 1.97
N GLU A 254 -24.30 -14.13 1.95
CA GLU A 254 -25.24 -14.55 0.93
C GLU A 254 -26.12 -13.38 0.53
N LEU A 255 -26.29 -13.20 -0.77
CA LEU A 255 -27.32 -12.35 -1.33
C LEU A 255 -28.50 -13.24 -1.73
N LEU A 256 -29.66 -12.97 -1.15
CA LEU A 256 -30.90 -13.69 -1.43
C LEU A 256 -31.84 -12.80 -2.23
N SER A 257 -32.62 -13.38 -3.14
CA SER A 257 -33.79 -12.74 -3.74
C SER A 257 -35.01 -13.65 -3.64
N ASP A 258 -36.11 -13.14 -3.08
CA ASP A 258 -37.31 -13.94 -2.76
C ASP A 258 -37.01 -15.23 -1.94
N GLY A 259 -35.93 -15.22 -1.15
CA GLY A 259 -35.45 -16.35 -0.36
C GLY A 259 -34.71 -17.44 -1.15
N GLU A 260 -34.35 -17.17 -2.41
CA GLU A 260 -33.46 -18.00 -3.22
C GLU A 260 -32.06 -17.36 -3.28
N LEU A 261 -31.02 -18.18 -3.15
CA LEU A 261 -29.63 -17.72 -3.23
C LEU A 261 -29.30 -17.19 -4.64
N VAL A 262 -28.84 -15.95 -4.69
CA VAL A 262 -28.39 -15.26 -5.92
C VAL A 262 -26.87 -15.29 -6.01
N TRP A 263 -26.18 -14.98 -4.91
CA TRP A 263 -24.73 -14.87 -4.84
C TRP A 263 -24.22 -15.21 -3.43
N ASP A 264 -22.99 -15.72 -3.29
CA ASP A 264 -22.36 -15.94 -1.98
C ASP A 264 -20.83 -15.82 -2.01
N THR A 265 -20.25 -15.62 -0.82
CA THR A 265 -18.79 -15.62 -0.58
C THR A 265 -18.29 -16.99 -0.09
N SER A 266 -18.91 -18.09 -0.50
CA SER A 266 -18.52 -19.41 0.03
C SER A 266 -17.13 -19.88 -0.42
N ASN A 267 -16.65 -19.38 -1.57
CA ASN A 267 -15.31 -19.69 -2.08
C ASN A 267 -14.22 -18.83 -1.44
N ASP A 268 -14.59 -17.75 -0.76
CA ASP A 268 -13.71 -16.78 -0.15
C ASP A 268 -14.41 -16.18 1.07
N ASN A 269 -14.17 -16.77 2.24
CA ASN A 269 -14.95 -16.53 3.47
C ASN A 269 -14.13 -15.72 4.46
N ILE A 270 -14.80 -14.90 5.25
CA ILE A 270 -14.18 -14.03 6.24
C ILE A 270 -14.23 -14.65 7.65
N THR A 271 -13.26 -14.29 8.49
CA THR A 271 -13.21 -14.74 9.88
C THR A 271 -14.10 -13.86 10.75
N ALA A 272 -14.88 -14.49 11.63
CA ALA A 272 -15.59 -13.81 12.70
C ALA A 272 -15.01 -14.25 14.05
N GLU A 273 -14.82 -13.30 14.96
CA GLU A 273 -14.16 -13.55 16.24
C GLU A 273 -15.04 -13.16 17.42
N VAL A 274 -15.08 -14.04 18.42
CA VAL A 274 -15.73 -13.81 19.71
C VAL A 274 -14.67 -13.66 20.79
N VAL A 275 -14.63 -12.51 21.43
CA VAL A 275 -13.62 -12.13 22.43
C VAL A 275 -14.20 -11.97 23.83
N GLU A 276 -13.39 -12.22 24.87
CA GLU A 276 -13.82 -12.04 26.27
C GLU A 276 -14.03 -10.57 26.64
N GLU A 277 -13.19 -9.67 26.11
CA GLU A 277 -13.35 -8.22 26.17
C GLU A 277 -12.95 -7.64 24.80
N LEU A 278 -13.70 -6.64 24.32
CA LEU A 278 -13.36 -5.92 23.10
C LEU A 278 -11.99 -5.25 23.27
N SER A 279 -11.17 -5.32 22.23
CA SER A 279 -9.99 -4.49 22.15
C SER A 279 -10.41 -3.01 22.12
N GLU A 280 -9.80 -2.17 22.97
CA GLU A 280 -9.85 -0.72 22.77
C GLU A 280 -8.75 -0.42 21.74
N SER A 281 -9.04 -0.64 20.45
CA SER A 281 -8.23 -0.08 19.38
C SER A 281 -8.65 1.37 19.16
N ASP A 282 -7.71 2.30 19.28
CA ASP A 282 -7.91 3.69 18.83
C ASP A 282 -7.59 3.83 17.31
N ALA A 283 -7.14 2.76 16.65
CA ALA A 283 -6.92 2.73 15.20
C ALA A 283 -8.26 2.52 14.46
N PRO A 284 -8.49 3.21 13.33
CA PRO A 284 -9.63 2.93 12.48
C PRO A 284 -9.52 1.51 11.88
N GLU A 285 -10.66 0.83 11.72
CA GLU A 285 -10.73 -0.55 11.21
C GLU A 285 -10.25 -0.67 9.75
N PHE A 286 -10.34 0.43 8.98
CA PHE A 286 -9.65 0.62 7.71
C PHE A 286 -8.83 1.91 7.72
N TYR A 287 -7.60 1.83 7.25
CA TYR A 287 -6.70 2.96 7.19
C TYR A 287 -5.94 3.02 5.88
N ASP A 288 -5.52 4.22 5.51
CA ASP A 288 -4.55 4.42 4.44
C ASP A 288 -3.24 3.68 4.82
N PRO A 289 -2.78 2.70 4.01
CA PRO A 289 -1.58 1.93 4.31
C PRO A 289 -0.29 2.74 4.23
N HIS A 290 -0.29 3.89 3.52
CA HIS A 290 0.91 4.60 3.07
C HIS A 290 1.61 5.39 4.19
N VAL A 291 1.58 4.88 5.44
CA VAL A 291 2.17 5.49 6.64
C VAL A 291 3.65 5.86 6.45
N TRP A 292 4.37 5.15 5.58
CA TRP A 292 5.80 5.34 5.36
C TRP A 292 6.16 6.60 4.58
N ILE A 293 5.18 7.25 3.93
CA ILE A 293 5.43 8.50 3.19
C ILE A 293 5.59 9.70 4.15
N ASP A 294 5.09 9.57 5.38
CA ASP A 294 5.17 10.59 6.41
C ASP A 294 6.54 10.55 7.13
N PRO A 295 7.35 11.62 7.03
CA PRO A 295 8.70 11.62 7.63
C PRO A 295 8.69 11.54 9.16
N ILE A 296 7.59 11.84 9.84
CA ILE A 296 7.48 11.75 11.30
C ILE A 296 7.04 10.35 11.71
N ILE A 297 6.10 9.74 10.99
CA ILE A 297 5.78 8.31 11.23
C ILE A 297 6.99 7.43 10.89
N ALA A 298 7.72 7.76 9.81
CA ALA A 298 8.97 7.09 9.48
C ALA A 298 10.01 7.13 10.62
N GLN A 299 10.04 8.18 11.45
CA GLN A 299 10.92 8.23 12.64
C GLN A 299 10.54 7.18 13.67
N ASP A 300 9.23 7.02 13.93
CA ASP A 300 8.72 6.00 14.84
C ASP A 300 9.03 4.59 14.31
N VAL A 301 8.87 4.36 13.00
CA VAL A 301 9.24 3.08 12.36
C VAL A 301 10.75 2.80 12.49
N VAL A 302 11.61 3.80 12.25
CA VAL A 302 13.06 3.67 12.41
C VAL A 302 13.45 3.33 13.85
N GLU A 303 12.76 3.91 14.84
CA GLU A 303 12.94 3.57 16.26
C GLU A 303 12.49 2.13 16.56
N THR A 304 11.33 1.70 16.05
CA THR A 304 10.83 0.32 16.18
C THR A 304 11.80 -0.70 15.59
N ILE A 305 12.35 -0.42 14.40
CA ILE A 305 13.38 -1.26 13.79
C ILE A 305 14.61 -1.34 14.70
N ALA A 306 15.13 -0.20 15.18
CA ALA A 306 16.32 -0.16 16.03
C ALA A 306 16.15 -0.95 17.34
N ASP A 307 14.97 -0.83 17.97
CA ASP A 307 14.63 -1.59 19.17
C ASP A 307 14.57 -3.09 18.86
N GLY A 308 13.91 -3.50 17.78
CA GLY A 308 13.86 -4.89 17.34
C GLY A 308 15.24 -5.48 17.04
N LEU A 309 16.12 -4.74 16.34
CA LEU A 309 17.49 -5.19 16.08
C LEU A 309 18.30 -5.33 17.37
N ALA A 310 18.10 -4.44 18.35
CA ALA A 310 18.77 -4.50 19.64
C ALA A 310 18.34 -5.71 20.50
N GLU A 311 17.14 -6.25 20.29
CA GLU A 311 16.70 -7.49 20.94
C GLU A 311 17.43 -8.72 20.40
N VAL A 312 17.64 -8.76 19.08
CA VAL A 312 18.31 -9.87 18.37
C VAL A 312 19.82 -9.84 18.56
N ASP A 313 20.42 -8.66 18.44
CA ASP A 313 21.87 -8.45 18.60
C ASP A 313 22.17 -7.40 19.69
N PRO A 314 22.05 -7.78 20.98
CA PRO A 314 22.25 -6.88 22.10
C PRO A 314 23.70 -6.41 22.27
N ASP A 315 24.67 -7.05 21.61
CA ASP A 315 26.07 -6.60 21.63
C ASP A 315 26.25 -5.35 20.74
N ASN A 316 25.38 -5.13 19.75
CA ASN A 316 25.38 -3.97 18.85
C ASN A 316 24.24 -2.96 19.12
N ALA A 317 23.44 -3.13 20.18
CA ALA A 317 22.32 -2.24 20.52
C ALA A 317 22.68 -0.73 20.58
N GLU A 318 23.86 -0.36 21.08
CA GLU A 318 24.30 1.06 21.09
C GLU A 318 24.54 1.59 19.67
N THR A 319 25.02 0.75 18.76
CA THR A 319 25.22 1.09 17.34
C THR A 319 23.89 1.34 16.64
N TYR A 320 22.90 0.45 16.82
CA TYR A 320 21.59 0.60 16.19
C TYR A 320 20.90 1.89 16.65
N ALA A 321 20.94 2.18 17.97
CA ALA A 321 20.39 3.42 18.51
C ALA A 321 21.11 4.68 18.00
N GLU A 322 22.44 4.65 17.84
CA GLU A 322 23.21 5.76 17.26
C GLU A 322 22.88 5.98 15.77
N ASN A 323 22.72 4.91 15.01
CA ASN A 323 22.36 4.96 13.59
C ASN A 323 20.94 5.48 13.38
N ALA A 324 19.97 4.94 14.14
CA ALA A 324 18.58 5.38 14.11
C ALA A 324 18.46 6.88 14.43
N ALA A 325 19.13 7.35 15.50
CA ALA A 325 19.15 8.78 15.83
C ALA A 325 19.75 9.64 14.70
N ALA A 326 20.80 9.15 14.04
CA ALA A 326 21.41 9.87 12.91
C ALA A 326 20.51 9.90 11.66
N TYR A 327 19.71 8.86 11.44
CA TYR A 327 18.73 8.83 10.35
C TYR A 327 17.52 9.72 10.67
N ASN A 328 17.02 9.70 11.91
CA ASN A 328 15.94 10.57 12.38
C ASN A 328 16.31 12.06 12.27
N ASP A 329 17.58 12.44 12.55
CA ASP A 329 18.07 13.80 12.31
C ASP A 329 17.91 14.24 10.82
N ARG A 330 17.97 13.30 9.87
CA ARG A 330 17.75 13.57 8.45
C ARG A 330 16.26 13.58 8.08
N LEU A 331 15.45 12.69 8.66
CA LEU A 331 13.98 12.73 8.51
C LEU A 331 13.41 14.06 9.02
N ASP A 332 13.95 14.58 10.13
CA ASP A 332 13.64 15.93 10.64
C ASP A 332 13.98 17.06 9.63
N GLU A 333 14.96 16.86 8.73
CA GLU A 333 15.24 17.81 7.65
C GLU A 333 14.22 17.70 6.52
N VAL A 334 13.79 16.49 6.18
CA VAL A 334 12.71 16.26 5.21
C VAL A 334 11.40 16.88 5.71
N ASP A 335 11.02 16.65 6.95
CA ASP A 335 9.84 17.27 7.59
C ASP A 335 9.86 18.79 7.47
N ARG A 336 10.99 19.43 7.83
CA ARG A 336 11.15 20.89 7.69
C ARG A 336 11.08 21.39 6.25
N GLN A 337 11.53 20.60 5.28
CA GLN A 337 11.42 20.97 3.87
C GLN A 337 9.98 20.91 3.36
N PHE A 338 9.18 19.96 3.84
CA PHE A 338 7.73 19.92 3.60
C PHE A 338 7.00 21.07 4.31
N GLU A 339 7.35 21.40 5.57
CA GLU A 339 6.81 22.58 6.25
C GLU A 339 7.09 23.87 5.47
N ASP A 340 8.33 24.04 4.98
CA ASP A 340 8.74 25.19 4.18
C ASP A 340 8.00 25.20 2.82
N LEU A 341 7.83 24.04 2.18
CA LEU A 341 7.05 23.88 0.94
C LEU A 341 5.62 24.37 1.13
N ALA A 342 4.92 23.87 2.16
CA ALA A 342 3.52 24.19 2.42
C ALA A 342 3.36 25.67 2.79
N ALA A 343 4.31 26.24 3.53
CA ALA A 343 4.30 27.66 3.88
C ALA A 343 4.55 28.60 2.69
N GLU A 344 5.22 28.12 1.64
CA GLU A 344 5.58 28.88 0.43
C GLU A 344 4.62 28.64 -0.74
N ALA A 345 3.76 27.63 -0.65
CA ALA A 345 2.81 27.26 -1.70
C ALA A 345 1.85 28.39 -2.06
N ASP A 346 1.67 28.61 -3.36
CA ASP A 346 0.68 29.55 -3.91
C ASP A 346 -0.71 28.90 -4.09
N ARG A 347 -0.77 27.57 -4.05
CA ARG A 347 -1.97 26.74 -4.21
C ARG A 347 -2.03 25.72 -3.07
N ASP A 348 -3.25 25.41 -2.65
CA ASP A 348 -3.50 24.42 -1.62
C ASP A 348 -3.82 23.02 -2.22
N VAL A 349 -3.80 22.88 -3.56
CA VAL A 349 -4.11 21.62 -4.27
C VAL A 349 -3.17 21.37 -5.45
N ALA A 350 -2.72 20.12 -5.58
CA ALA A 350 -2.03 19.54 -6.73
C ALA A 350 -2.88 18.40 -7.34
N VAL A 351 -2.50 17.90 -8.52
CA VAL A 351 -3.18 16.76 -9.16
C VAL A 351 -2.16 15.68 -9.50
N LEU A 352 -2.45 14.45 -9.06
CA LEU A 352 -1.68 13.23 -9.30
C LEU A 352 -2.42 12.33 -10.29
N ALA A 353 -1.66 11.75 -11.23
CA ALA A 353 -2.13 10.83 -12.25
C ALA A 353 -1.77 9.37 -11.90
N GLY A 354 -2.25 8.88 -10.76
CA GLY A 354 -2.00 7.55 -10.18
C GLY A 354 -2.86 7.36 -8.92
N HIS A 355 -2.80 6.23 -8.22
CA HIS A 355 -3.58 5.99 -6.99
C HIS A 355 -3.23 6.95 -5.84
N ASP A 356 -4.12 7.04 -4.85
CA ASP A 356 -3.97 7.93 -3.69
C ASP A 356 -3.03 7.32 -2.64
N SER A 357 -1.76 7.72 -2.69
CA SER A 357 -0.71 7.23 -1.79
C SER A 357 -0.17 8.29 -0.81
N PHE A 358 -0.86 9.43 -0.67
CA PHE A 358 -0.25 10.63 -0.08
C PHE A 358 -1.07 11.28 1.05
N GLN A 359 -2.14 10.65 1.53
CA GLN A 359 -3.02 11.26 2.54
C GLN A 359 -2.33 11.66 3.83
N TYR A 360 -1.30 10.90 4.24
CA TYR A 360 -0.51 11.27 5.42
C TYR A 360 0.25 12.59 5.25
N ILE A 361 0.84 12.86 4.08
CA ILE A 361 1.54 14.13 3.86
C ILE A 361 0.54 15.28 3.66
N GLU A 362 -0.60 15.03 3.01
CA GLU A 362 -1.69 16.00 2.88
C GLU A 362 -2.17 16.46 4.27
N HIS A 363 -2.53 15.51 5.13
CA HIS A 363 -3.02 15.78 6.47
C HIS A 363 -1.97 16.45 7.36
N ARG A 364 -0.70 16.07 7.24
CA ARG A 364 0.39 16.65 8.04
C ARG A 364 0.67 18.11 7.68
N TYR A 365 0.69 18.43 6.39
CA TYR A 365 1.18 19.71 5.90
C TYR A 365 0.07 20.65 5.38
N ASP A 366 -1.20 20.25 5.45
CA ASP A 366 -2.39 21.07 5.14
C ASP A 366 -2.44 21.51 3.65
N PHE A 367 -2.22 20.56 2.74
CA PHE A 367 -2.47 20.70 1.29
C PHE A 367 -3.13 19.43 0.73
N GLU A 368 -3.67 19.50 -0.48
CA GLU A 368 -4.36 18.42 -1.18
C GLU A 368 -3.57 17.97 -2.43
N ILE A 369 -3.57 16.68 -2.72
CA ILE A 369 -3.12 16.00 -3.93
C ILE A 369 -4.32 15.21 -4.45
N HIS A 370 -5.12 15.87 -5.29
CA HIS A 370 -6.27 15.21 -5.87
C HIS A 370 -5.84 14.14 -6.90
N THR A 371 -6.44 12.97 -6.80
CA THR A 371 -6.26 11.88 -7.76
C THR A 371 -7.60 11.38 -8.33
N PRO A 372 -7.63 10.96 -9.62
CA PRO A 372 -8.79 10.29 -10.21
C PRO A 372 -8.92 8.79 -9.86
N VAL A 373 -7.99 8.21 -9.11
CA VAL A 373 -7.95 6.80 -8.69
C VAL A 373 -7.99 6.76 -7.15
N GLY A 374 -8.65 5.76 -6.57
CA GLY A 374 -8.73 5.58 -5.11
C GLY A 374 -7.39 5.20 -4.47
N ILE A 375 -7.43 4.79 -3.20
CA ILE A 375 -6.23 4.46 -2.41
C ILE A 375 -5.60 3.13 -2.85
N ALA A 376 -6.40 2.17 -3.35
CA ALA A 376 -5.86 0.89 -3.76
C ALA A 376 -5.23 0.98 -5.16
N PRO A 377 -4.06 0.36 -5.40
CA PRO A 377 -3.35 0.46 -6.68
C PRO A 377 -4.08 -0.24 -7.85
N ASP A 378 -5.05 -1.12 -7.56
CA ASP A 378 -5.91 -1.78 -8.55
C ASP A 378 -7.30 -1.13 -8.70
N ASP A 379 -7.55 -0.01 -8.01
CA ASP A 379 -8.79 0.75 -8.18
C ASP A 379 -8.91 1.25 -9.63
N ALA A 380 -10.10 1.08 -10.21
CA ALA A 380 -10.37 1.52 -11.56
C ALA A 380 -10.91 2.95 -11.57
N GLU A 381 -10.34 3.81 -12.40
CA GLU A 381 -10.87 5.16 -12.61
C GLU A 381 -12.15 5.15 -13.45
N THR A 382 -13.11 6.01 -13.09
CA THR A 382 -14.30 6.26 -13.89
C THR A 382 -14.13 7.49 -14.78
N GLY A 383 -15.00 7.61 -15.80
CA GLY A 383 -15.03 8.82 -16.63
C GLY A 383 -15.42 10.09 -15.87
N SER A 384 -16.09 9.96 -14.72
CA SER A 384 -16.41 11.06 -13.81
C SER A 384 -15.15 11.58 -13.14
N ASP A 385 -14.32 10.69 -12.63
CA ASP A 385 -13.13 11.02 -11.82
C ASP A 385 -12.11 11.77 -12.67
N ILE A 386 -11.88 11.28 -13.90
CA ILE A 386 -11.06 12.00 -14.89
C ILE A 386 -11.64 13.39 -15.20
N SER A 387 -12.97 13.52 -15.30
CA SER A 387 -13.61 14.81 -15.59
C SER A 387 -13.50 15.79 -14.40
N GLU A 388 -13.49 15.28 -13.19
CA GLU A 388 -13.26 16.04 -11.96
C GLU A 388 -11.82 16.53 -11.87
N ALA A 389 -10.85 15.64 -12.05
CA ALA A 389 -9.43 15.98 -12.10
C ALA A 389 -9.15 17.07 -13.16
N ILE A 390 -9.70 16.94 -14.38
CA ILE A 390 -9.62 17.99 -15.42
C ILE A 390 -10.18 19.32 -14.92
N SER A 391 -11.30 19.29 -14.20
CA SER A 391 -11.93 20.51 -13.68
C SER A 391 -11.08 21.19 -12.61
N ILE A 392 -10.43 20.41 -11.73
CA ILE A 392 -9.52 20.91 -10.68
C ILE A 392 -8.29 21.55 -11.31
N VAL A 393 -7.66 20.90 -12.30
CA VAL A 393 -6.51 21.46 -13.03
C VAL A 393 -6.85 22.84 -13.61
N GLU A 394 -8.00 22.96 -14.29
CA GLU A 394 -8.45 24.21 -14.91
C GLU A 394 -8.84 25.28 -13.89
N GLU A 395 -9.54 24.92 -12.82
CA GLU A 395 -10.01 25.87 -11.79
C GLU A 395 -8.85 26.46 -10.99
N HIS A 396 -7.86 25.64 -10.65
CA HIS A 396 -6.71 26.03 -9.84
C HIS A 396 -5.51 26.49 -10.68
N GLY A 397 -5.59 26.40 -12.01
CA GLY A 397 -4.53 26.80 -12.92
C GLY A 397 -3.24 26.04 -12.61
N ILE A 398 -3.36 24.73 -12.47
CA ILE A 398 -2.25 23.80 -12.23
C ILE A 398 -1.55 23.58 -13.57
N ASP A 399 -0.24 23.82 -13.61
CA ASP A 399 0.57 23.71 -14.84
C ASP A 399 1.35 22.40 -14.92
N THR A 400 1.51 21.72 -13.77
CA THR A 400 2.30 20.50 -13.62
C THR A 400 1.43 19.38 -13.08
N ILE A 401 1.28 18.31 -13.86
CA ILE A 401 0.60 17.08 -13.45
C ILE A 401 1.63 16.14 -12.78
N LEU A 402 1.35 15.70 -11.56
CA LEU A 402 2.18 14.74 -10.86
C LEU A 402 1.85 13.32 -11.34
N TYR A 403 2.79 12.39 -11.25
CA TYR A 403 2.55 10.97 -11.55
C TYR A 403 3.47 10.08 -10.73
N ASP A 404 2.99 8.90 -10.35
CA ASP A 404 3.85 7.87 -9.79
C ASP A 404 4.56 7.11 -10.93
N PRO A 405 5.91 7.06 -10.97
CA PRO A 405 6.64 6.24 -11.92
C PRO A 405 6.22 4.78 -11.95
N PHE A 406 5.78 4.20 -10.82
CA PHE A 406 5.46 2.76 -10.74
C PHE A 406 4.07 2.40 -11.28
N GLU A 407 3.28 3.38 -11.69
CA GLU A 407 1.99 3.21 -12.42
C GLU A 407 2.18 2.79 -13.88
N THR A 408 3.40 2.39 -14.25
CA THR A 408 3.74 1.83 -15.56
C THR A 408 4.64 0.60 -15.40
N PRO A 409 4.54 -0.41 -16.30
CA PRO A 409 5.42 -1.57 -16.26
C PRO A 409 6.92 -1.29 -16.50
N ASP A 410 7.28 -0.10 -16.96
CA ASP A 410 8.67 0.31 -17.22
C ASP A 410 8.91 1.75 -16.72
N PRO A 411 9.12 1.94 -15.40
CA PRO A 411 9.24 3.27 -14.77
C PRO A 411 10.46 4.09 -15.23
N ASP A 412 11.49 3.45 -15.79
CA ASP A 412 12.68 4.12 -16.30
C ASP A 412 12.48 4.69 -17.73
N GLU A 413 11.54 4.14 -18.51
CA GLU A 413 11.31 4.56 -19.91
C GLU A 413 9.96 5.25 -20.17
N ASP A 414 8.92 4.90 -19.41
CA ASP A 414 7.53 5.27 -19.70
C ASP A 414 6.92 6.22 -18.65
N VAL A 415 5.78 6.82 -19.00
CA VAL A 415 4.93 7.59 -18.08
C VAL A 415 3.50 7.05 -18.14
N PRO A 416 2.71 7.14 -17.07
CA PRO A 416 1.34 6.64 -17.05
C PRO A 416 0.47 7.27 -18.14
N GLN A 417 -0.41 6.48 -18.74
CA GLN A 417 -1.31 6.96 -19.79
C GLN A 417 -2.20 8.12 -19.30
N MET A 418 -2.55 8.13 -18.01
CA MET A 418 -3.35 9.18 -17.39
C MET A 418 -2.72 10.57 -17.55
N VAL A 419 -1.38 10.67 -17.49
CA VAL A 419 -0.65 11.93 -17.72
C VAL A 419 -0.97 12.48 -19.12
N GLU A 420 -0.94 11.62 -20.15
CA GLU A 420 -1.28 12.03 -21.52
C GLU A 420 -2.74 12.51 -21.61
N VAL A 421 -3.66 11.81 -20.96
CA VAL A 421 -5.09 12.16 -20.95
C VAL A 421 -5.31 13.55 -20.33
N LEU A 422 -4.71 13.81 -19.17
CA LEU A 422 -4.86 15.10 -18.48
C LEU A 422 -4.23 16.24 -19.29
N LEU A 423 -3.02 16.06 -19.83
CA LEU A 423 -2.36 17.08 -20.67
C LEU A 423 -3.11 17.36 -21.98
N GLU A 424 -3.78 16.36 -22.57
CA GLU A 424 -4.57 16.57 -23.80
C GLU A 424 -5.89 17.32 -23.56
N ASN A 425 -6.40 17.31 -22.32
CA ASN A 425 -7.71 17.84 -21.98
C ASN A 425 -7.68 19.08 -21.06
N THR A 426 -6.49 19.54 -20.66
CA THR A 426 -6.29 20.72 -19.80
C THR A 426 -5.32 21.72 -20.44
N ASP A 427 -5.15 22.89 -19.80
CA ASP A 427 -4.16 23.91 -20.12
C ASP A 427 -2.77 23.62 -19.50
N ALA A 428 -2.58 22.52 -18.76
CA ALA A 428 -1.29 22.14 -18.18
C ALA A 428 -0.25 21.79 -19.26
N GLU A 429 0.99 22.27 -19.09
CA GLU A 429 2.06 22.06 -20.08
C GLU A 429 3.20 21.13 -19.59
N GLU A 430 3.25 20.82 -18.29
CA GLU A 430 4.35 20.12 -17.64
C GLU A 430 3.86 18.90 -16.84
N TYR A 431 4.77 17.97 -16.55
CA TYR A 431 4.52 16.83 -15.67
C TYR A 431 5.79 16.51 -14.88
N ALA A 432 5.64 15.96 -13.67
CA ALA A 432 6.75 15.66 -12.77
C ALA A 432 6.49 14.38 -11.94
N PRO A 433 7.52 13.56 -11.66
CA PRO A 433 7.35 12.33 -10.89
C PRO A 433 7.14 12.62 -9.41
N LEU A 434 6.28 11.83 -8.76
CA LEU A 434 6.02 11.82 -7.33
C LEU A 434 5.84 10.37 -6.90
N SER A 435 6.71 9.84 -6.06
CA SER A 435 6.64 8.44 -5.64
C SER A 435 6.29 8.31 -4.16
N PRO A 436 5.47 7.33 -3.74
CA PRO A 436 5.27 7.00 -2.33
C PRO A 436 6.50 6.33 -1.69
N ALA A 437 7.62 6.18 -2.41
CA ALA A 437 8.84 5.50 -1.95
C ALA A 437 8.63 4.03 -1.57
N GLU A 438 7.77 3.33 -2.31
CA GLU A 438 7.54 1.89 -2.20
C GLU A 438 8.56 1.04 -2.97
N GLY A 439 9.20 1.65 -3.96
CA GLY A 439 10.13 1.00 -4.88
C GLY A 439 11.31 1.90 -5.23
N THR A 440 12.14 1.40 -6.14
CA THR A 440 13.27 2.14 -6.70
C THR A 440 13.45 1.79 -8.17
N THR A 441 14.08 2.66 -8.95
CA THR A 441 14.40 2.38 -10.36
C THR A 441 15.88 2.03 -10.54
N GLU A 442 16.27 1.52 -11.72
CA GLU A 442 17.69 1.27 -12.00
C GLU A 442 18.49 2.59 -11.93
N GLU A 443 17.94 3.68 -12.47
CA GLU A 443 18.58 5.00 -12.45
C GLU A 443 18.76 5.54 -11.02
N TRP A 444 17.78 5.34 -10.13
CA TRP A 444 17.87 5.80 -8.74
C TRP A 444 18.90 4.98 -7.96
N ASN A 445 18.95 3.67 -8.18
CA ASN A 445 19.96 2.81 -7.58
C ASN A 445 21.39 3.17 -8.04
N GLU A 446 21.59 3.53 -9.31
CA GLU A 446 22.88 4.03 -9.80
C GLU A 446 23.31 5.34 -9.14
N GLN A 447 22.35 6.14 -8.67
CA GLN A 447 22.56 7.39 -7.94
C GLN A 447 22.67 7.21 -6.42
N GLU A 448 22.56 5.96 -5.94
CA GLU A 448 22.56 5.63 -4.51
C GLU A 448 21.42 6.32 -3.75
N TRP A 449 20.24 6.44 -4.37
CA TRP A 449 19.07 7.06 -3.72
C TRP A 449 18.40 6.10 -2.74
N GLY A 450 18.33 6.50 -1.47
CA GLY A 450 17.48 5.91 -0.45
C GLY A 450 16.14 6.64 -0.34
N TRP A 451 15.39 6.38 0.73
CA TRP A 451 14.09 7.04 0.96
C TRP A 451 14.23 8.56 1.05
N ILE A 452 15.26 9.05 1.75
CA ILE A 452 15.51 10.50 1.92
C ILE A 452 15.82 11.16 0.57
N GLU A 453 16.67 10.56 -0.25
CA GLU A 453 17.01 11.11 -1.55
C GLU A 453 15.79 11.15 -2.49
N GLN A 454 14.90 10.15 -2.45
CA GLN A 454 13.63 10.22 -3.20
C GLN A 454 12.78 11.41 -2.72
N MET A 455 12.73 11.71 -1.42
CA MET A 455 12.02 12.88 -0.92
C MET A 455 12.66 14.20 -1.36
N GLU A 456 13.97 14.35 -1.15
CA GLU A 456 14.70 15.61 -1.33
C GLU A 456 14.97 15.95 -2.80
N GLU A 457 15.31 14.96 -3.61
CA GLU A 457 15.75 15.16 -5.00
C GLU A 457 14.59 15.04 -6.01
N MET A 458 13.45 14.46 -5.61
CA MET A 458 12.28 14.24 -6.47
C MET A 458 10.98 14.78 -5.87
N ASN A 459 10.45 14.21 -4.78
CA ASN A 459 9.09 14.52 -4.34
C ASN A 459 8.89 15.99 -3.95
N ILE A 460 9.76 16.53 -3.09
CA ILE A 460 9.69 17.93 -2.66
C ILE A 460 9.83 18.89 -3.86
N PRO A 461 10.82 18.73 -4.77
CA PRO A 461 10.90 19.53 -6.00
C PRO A 461 9.64 19.46 -6.87
N SER A 462 9.06 18.27 -7.08
CA SER A 462 7.87 18.07 -7.89
C SER A 462 6.64 18.73 -7.27
N LEU A 463 6.44 18.57 -5.96
CA LEU A 463 5.36 19.22 -5.21
C LEU A 463 5.51 20.74 -5.21
N ARG A 464 6.74 21.27 -5.07
CA ARG A 464 7.00 22.71 -5.18
C ARG A 464 6.56 23.25 -6.54
N GLN A 465 6.81 22.50 -7.61
CA GLN A 465 6.39 22.88 -8.96
C GLN A 465 4.86 22.88 -9.10
N ALA A 466 4.20 21.81 -8.67
CA ALA A 466 2.75 21.65 -8.77
C ALA A 466 1.96 22.67 -7.92
N LEU A 467 2.38 22.86 -6.66
CA LEU A 467 1.74 23.78 -5.72
C LEU A 467 2.19 25.24 -5.93
N GLY A 468 3.25 25.47 -6.71
CA GLY A 468 3.79 26.81 -7.01
C GLY A 468 4.53 27.45 -5.83
N ALA A 469 5.31 26.66 -5.08
CA ALA A 469 6.16 27.15 -4.00
C ALA A 469 7.56 27.55 -4.53
N GLU A 470 7.86 28.87 -4.56
CA GLU A 470 9.09 29.46 -5.14
C GLU A 470 10.30 29.58 -4.18
#